data_AF-K1SKL0-F1
#
_entry.id   AF-K1SKL0-F1
#
_cell.length_a   1.000
_cell.length_b   1.000
_cell.length_c   1.000
_cell.angle_alpha   90.00
_cell.angle_beta   90.00
_cell.angle_gamma   90.00
#
_symmetry.space_group_name_H-M   'P 1'
#
loop_
_entity.id
_entity.type
_entity.pdbx_description
1 polymer ?
#
loop_
_entity_poly.entity_id
_entity_poly.type
_entity_poly.pdbx_seq_one_letter_code
_entity_poly.pdbx_strand_id
1 'polypeptide(L)'
;MRKWRIEDSEELYNITGWGTSYFSINDKGHVVVTPRKNGVAVDLKELVDELQLRDVAAPMLVRFPDILDNRIRKNFELFQASIRRVWL
;
A
#
# COMPACT_ATOMS: atom_id res chain seq x y z
N MET A 1 29.11 9.30 -10.82
CA MET A 1 27.65 9.08 -10.73
C MET A 1 27.27 8.86 -9.28
N ARG A 2 26.18 9.46 -8.80
CA ARG A 2 25.68 9.22 -7.45
C ARG A 2 25.05 7.82 -7.39
N LYS A 3 25.21 7.12 -6.25
CA LYS A 3 24.60 5.80 -6.00
C LYS A 3 23.06 5.93 -5.91
N TRP A 4 22.34 5.09 -6.64
CA TRP A 4 20.87 5.01 -6.60
C TRP A 4 20.41 4.58 -5.20
N ARG A 5 19.40 5.27 -4.66
CA ARG A 5 18.81 4.99 -3.35
C ARG A 5 17.33 4.62 -3.48
N ILE A 6 16.76 4.14 -2.40
CA ILE A 6 15.33 3.80 -2.32
C ILE A 6 14.47 5.02 -2.61
N GLU A 7 14.83 6.19 -2.07
CA GLU A 7 14.07 7.42 -2.26
C GLU A 7 14.03 7.84 -3.73
N ASP A 8 15.08 7.52 -4.49
CA ASP A 8 15.15 7.81 -5.93
C ASP A 8 14.10 6.96 -6.69
N SER A 9 13.87 5.71 -6.27
CA SER A 9 12.78 4.85 -6.80
C SER A 9 11.40 5.31 -6.34
N GLU A 10 11.23 5.68 -5.07
CA GLU A 10 9.94 6.16 -4.54
C GLU A 10 9.48 7.43 -5.26
N GLU A 11 10.41 8.34 -5.55
CA GLU A 11 10.18 9.55 -6.32
C GLU A 11 9.91 9.24 -7.79
N LEU A 12 10.79 8.46 -8.45
CA LEU A 12 10.65 8.12 -9.88
C LEU A 12 9.31 7.45 -10.19
N TYR A 13 8.87 6.51 -9.35
CA TYR A 13 7.60 5.79 -9.52
C TYR A 13 6.42 6.45 -8.79
N ASN A 14 6.65 7.61 -8.17
CA ASN A 14 5.65 8.41 -7.44
C ASN A 14 4.81 7.58 -6.46
N ILE A 15 5.44 6.66 -5.72
CA ILE A 15 4.74 5.73 -4.82
C ILE A 15 3.95 6.49 -3.75
N THR A 16 4.51 7.58 -3.23
CA THR A 16 3.83 8.45 -2.26
C THR A 16 2.58 9.11 -2.83
N GLY A 17 2.57 9.43 -4.14
CA GLY A 17 1.46 10.12 -4.80
C GLY A 17 0.21 9.25 -4.98
N TRP A 18 0.36 7.99 -5.40
CA TRP A 18 -0.77 7.08 -5.61
C TRP A 18 -0.98 6.09 -4.46
N GLY A 19 0.10 5.72 -3.76
CA GLY A 19 0.11 4.66 -2.74
C GLY A 19 -0.74 4.95 -1.51
N THR A 20 -1.12 6.22 -1.28
CA THR A 20 -2.05 6.64 -0.21
C THR A 20 -1.71 6.00 1.15
N SER A 21 -0.42 5.92 1.51
CA SER A 21 0.14 5.26 2.71
C SER A 21 -0.02 3.73 2.83
N TYR A 22 -0.66 3.07 1.86
CA TYR A 22 -0.74 1.60 1.84
C TYR A 22 0.50 0.97 1.18
N PHE A 23 1.15 1.67 0.27
CA PHE A 23 2.32 1.18 -0.48
C PHE A 23 3.55 2.01 -0.16
N SER A 24 4.70 1.36 0.00
CA SER A 24 6.01 1.97 0.22
C SER A 24 7.13 1.04 -0.26
N ILE A 25 8.39 1.48 -0.19
CA ILE A 25 9.56 0.62 -0.41
C ILE A 25 10.28 0.35 0.93
N ASN A 26 10.69 -0.90 1.19
CA ASN A 26 11.49 -1.24 2.38
C ASN A 26 13.01 -1.06 2.16
N ASP A 27 13.79 -1.33 3.19
CA ASP A 27 15.26 -1.25 3.21
C ASP A 27 15.94 -2.22 2.22
N LYS A 28 15.26 -3.28 1.80
CA LYS A 28 15.70 -4.20 0.73
C LYS A 28 15.40 -3.70 -0.68
N GLY A 29 14.65 -2.60 -0.81
CA GLY A 29 14.21 -2.08 -2.11
C GLY A 29 12.97 -2.77 -2.68
N HIS A 30 12.23 -3.54 -1.87
CA HIS A 30 11.00 -4.22 -2.29
C HIS A 30 9.76 -3.37 -2.00
N VAL A 31 8.72 -3.56 -2.81
CA VAL A 31 7.41 -2.96 -2.55
C VAL A 31 6.75 -3.67 -1.36
N VAL A 32 6.32 -2.88 -0.39
CA VAL A 32 5.60 -3.32 0.79
C VAL A 32 4.17 -2.79 0.76
N VAL A 33 3.23 -3.64 1.16
CA VAL A 33 1.83 -3.27 1.36
C VAL A 33 1.49 -3.28 2.85
N THR A 34 0.95 -2.18 3.36
CA THR A 34 0.44 -2.05 4.73
C THR A 34 -1.06 -1.76 4.68
N PRO A 35 -1.94 -2.79 4.69
CA PRO A 35 -3.36 -2.62 4.37
C PRO A 35 -4.15 -1.79 5.40
N ARG A 36 -3.65 -1.70 6.64
CA ARG A 36 -4.25 -0.93 7.74
C ARG A 36 -3.21 0.01 8.32
N LYS A 37 -3.62 1.22 8.73
CA LYS A 37 -2.76 2.13 9.49
C LYS A 37 -2.27 1.41 10.76
N ASN A 38 -0.95 1.40 10.98
CA ASN A 38 -0.28 0.66 12.08
C ASN A 38 -0.51 -0.85 12.06
N GLY A 39 -0.87 -1.42 10.90
CA GLY A 39 -1.03 -2.85 10.71
C GLY A 39 0.29 -3.53 10.33
N VAL A 40 0.19 -4.83 10.04
CA VAL A 40 1.32 -5.61 9.53
C VAL A 40 1.60 -5.22 8.07
N ALA A 41 2.88 -5.00 7.80
CA ALA A 41 3.43 -4.80 6.46
C ALA A 41 3.71 -6.15 5.80
N VAL A 42 3.38 -6.25 4.51
CA VAL A 42 3.62 -7.44 3.68
C VAL A 42 4.61 -7.07 2.58
N ASP A 43 5.77 -7.73 2.55
CA ASP A 43 6.72 -7.62 1.44
C ASP A 43 6.19 -8.44 0.24
N LEU A 44 5.91 -7.76 -0.88
CA LEU A 44 5.34 -8.41 -2.06
C LEU A 44 6.31 -9.36 -2.74
N LYS A 45 7.62 -9.09 -2.69
CA LYS A 45 8.60 -9.96 -3.32
C LYS A 45 8.71 -11.28 -2.56
N GLU A 46 8.80 -11.19 -1.23
CA GLU A 46 8.84 -12.38 -0.38
C GLU A 46 7.54 -13.18 -0.48
N LEU A 47 6.38 -12.51 -0.49
CA LEU A 47 5.08 -13.15 -0.68
C LEU A 47 5.02 -13.92 -2.02
N VAL A 48 5.45 -13.31 -3.12
CA VAL A 48 5.44 -13.96 -4.44
C VAL A 48 6.39 -15.16 -4.46
N ASP A 49 7.57 -15.03 -3.88
CA ASP A 49 8.55 -16.14 -3.80
C ASP A 49 8.00 -17.32 -3.00
N GLU A 50 7.35 -17.05 -1.86
CA GLU A 50 6.70 -18.08 -1.05
C GLU A 50 5.55 -18.77 -1.79
N LEU A 51 4.77 -18.02 -2.56
CA LEU A 51 3.67 -18.56 -3.37
C LEU A 51 4.21 -19.46 -4.50
N GLN A 52 5.30 -19.07 -5.15
CA GLN A 52 5.96 -19.88 -6.17
C GLN A 52 6.48 -21.21 -5.60
N LEU A 53 7.04 -21.20 -4.38
CA LEU A 53 7.47 -22.42 -3.69
C LEU A 53 6.30 -23.37 -3.35
N ARG A 54 5.07 -22.86 -3.36
CA ARG A 54 3.82 -23.63 -3.13
C ARG A 54 3.10 -23.96 -4.44
N ASP A 55 3.81 -23.97 -5.57
CA ASP A 55 3.30 -24.22 -6.92
C ASP A 55 2.20 -23.24 -7.38
N VAL A 56 2.11 -22.04 -6.77
CA VAL A 56 1.24 -20.96 -7.24
C VAL A 56 2.04 -20.10 -8.22
N ALA A 57 1.90 -20.40 -9.51
CA ALA A 57 2.60 -19.69 -10.58
C ALA A 57 1.94 -18.34 -10.92
N ALA A 58 2.73 -17.43 -11.47
CA ALA A 58 2.23 -16.19 -12.07
C ALA A 58 1.55 -16.48 -13.43
N PRO A 59 0.59 -15.64 -13.89
CA PRO A 59 0.09 -14.43 -13.24
C PRO A 59 -0.88 -14.73 -12.08
N MET A 60 -0.81 -13.94 -11.01
CA MET A 60 -1.68 -14.07 -9.84
C MET A 60 -2.25 -12.71 -9.41
N LEU A 61 -3.45 -12.71 -8.82
CA LEU A 61 -4.11 -11.52 -8.30
C LEU A 61 -4.14 -11.58 -6.77
N VAL A 62 -3.27 -10.81 -6.12
CA VAL A 62 -3.26 -10.65 -4.66
C VAL A 62 -4.26 -9.56 -4.26
N ARG A 63 -5.16 -9.88 -3.33
CA ARG A 63 -6.19 -8.95 -2.84
C ARG A 63 -5.91 -8.57 -1.39
N PHE A 64 -6.09 -7.29 -1.07
CA PHE A 64 -6.00 -6.75 0.29
C PHE A 64 -7.36 -6.14 0.68
N PRO A 65 -8.33 -6.95 1.16
CA PRO A 65 -9.67 -6.46 1.52
C PRO A 65 -9.65 -5.33 2.55
N ASP A 66 -8.68 -5.34 3.45
CA ASP A 66 -8.49 -4.31 4.47
C ASP A 66 -8.31 -2.89 3.90
N ILE A 67 -7.69 -2.75 2.73
CA ILE A 67 -7.56 -1.46 2.04
C ILE A 67 -8.94 -0.95 1.64
N LEU A 68 -9.79 -1.85 1.11
CA LEU A 68 -11.15 -1.51 0.70
C LEU A 68 -11.99 -1.06 1.91
N ASP A 69 -11.95 -1.83 3.00
CA ASP A 69 -12.68 -1.51 4.23
C ASP A 69 -12.22 -0.16 4.81
N ASN A 70 -10.91 0.09 4.81
CA ASN A 70 -10.34 1.35 5.28
C ASN A 70 -10.80 2.54 4.42
N ARG A 71 -10.82 2.39 3.09
CA ARG A 71 -11.28 3.43 2.15
C ARG A 71 -12.76 3.74 2.32
N ILE A 72 -13.61 2.71 2.46
CA ILE A 72 -15.05 2.89 2.68
C ILE A 72 -15.27 3.69 3.97
N ARG A 73 -14.64 3.28 5.07
CA ARG A 73 -14.77 3.98 6.36
C ARG A 73 -14.29 5.44 6.27
N LYS A 74 -13.12 5.68 5.68
CA LYS A 74 -12.54 7.02 5.56
C LYS A 74 -13.43 7.96 4.74
N ASN A 75 -14.00 7.48 3.64
CA ASN A 75 -14.94 8.27 2.85
C ASN A 75 -16.19 8.62 3.66
N PHE A 76 -16.77 7.64 4.34
CA PHE A 76 -17.95 7.85 5.18
C PHE A 76 -17.70 8.87 6.29
N GLU A 77 -16.56 8.77 7.00
CA GLU A 77 -16.14 9.73 8.02
C GLU A 77 -16.01 11.16 7.47
N LEU A 78 -15.42 11.31 6.27
CA LEU A 78 -15.27 12.60 5.60
C LEU A 78 -16.64 13.22 5.26
N PHE A 79 -17.56 12.45 4.68
CA PHE A 79 -18.91 12.93 4.38
C PHE A 79 -19.65 13.34 5.65
N GLN A 80 -19.59 12.53 6.71
CA GLN A 80 -20.20 12.89 8.00
C GLN A 80 -19.62 14.18 8.58
N ALA A 81 -18.30 14.36 8.51
CA ALA A 81 -17.64 15.57 9.01
C ALA A 81 -18.08 16.82 8.23
N SER A 82 -18.19 16.71 6.90
CA SER A 82 -18.69 17.79 6.05
C SER A 82 -20.14 18.15 6.37
N ILE A 83 -21.02 17.15 6.54
CA ILE A 83 -22.41 17.38 6.94
C ILE A 83 -22.45 18.12 8.29
N ARG A 84 -21.73 17.62 9.31
CA ARG A 84 -21.71 18.28 10.63
C ARG A 84 -21.23 19.74 10.59
N ARG A 85 -20.28 20.08 9.71
CA ARG A 85 -19.80 21.46 9.55
C ARG A 85 -20.78 22.41 8.87
N VAL A 86 -21.67 21.92 8.02
CA VAL A 86 -22.67 22.76 7.34
C VAL A 86 -23.79 23.18 8.30
N TRP A 87 -24.03 22.39 9.35
CA TRP A 87 -25.05 22.63 10.37
C TRP A 87 -24.53 23.37 11.62
N LEU A 88 -23.30 23.89 11.56
CA LEU A 88 -22.69 24.82 12.53
C LEU A 88 -22.44 26.15 11.85
#